data_AF-A0A7S1PKU4-F1
#
_entry.id   AF-A0A7S1PKU4-F1
#
_cell.length_a   1.000
_cell.length_b   1.000
_cell.length_c   1.000
_cell.angle_alpha   90.00
_cell.angle_beta   90.00
_cell.angle_gamma   90.00
#
_symmetry.space_group_name_H-M   'P 1'
#
loop_
_entity.id
_entity.type
_entity.pdbx_description
1 polymer ?
#
loop_
_entity_poly.entity_id
_entity_poly.type
_entity_poly.pdbx_seq_one_letter_code
_entity_poly.pdbx_strand_id
1 'polypeptide(L)'
;RALAPGAREGVEVHLVGPELQSRSASVVGDVTVHRCQALYEDFLPTGAKPPHVVLCQHCGLHDVKLREDWRPALEAMLSRGLLVVLTMYDHAEWMRTLWTVYEYLGLRPNVLFTGRNPYCSLKFGVLADQVPFSCNQWLFIFRGR
;
A
#
# COMPACT_ATOMS: atom_id res chain seq x y z
N ARG A 1 3.03 -2.90 -26.79
CA ARG A 1 3.91 -4.09 -26.83
C ARG A 1 3.03 -5.28 -26.41
N ALA A 2 2.63 -6.12 -27.36
CA ALA A 2 1.74 -7.25 -27.08
C ALA A 2 2.52 -8.35 -26.34
N LEU A 3 2.00 -8.81 -25.20
CA LEU A 3 2.60 -9.86 -24.39
C LEU A 3 2.31 -11.23 -25.02
N ALA A 4 3.34 -12.06 -25.16
CA ALA A 4 3.20 -13.42 -25.68
C ALA A 4 2.39 -14.29 -24.70
N PRO A 5 1.43 -15.11 -25.18
CA PRO A 5 0.63 -15.97 -24.31
C PRO A 5 1.48 -17.14 -23.82
N GLY A 6 1.78 -17.20 -22.52
CA GLY A 6 2.43 -18.36 -21.89
C GLY A 6 3.49 -18.07 -20.84
N ALA A 7 4.04 -16.85 -20.79
CA ALA A 7 4.86 -16.43 -19.66
C ALA A 7 3.93 -15.95 -18.55
N ARG A 8 3.74 -16.73 -17.47
CA ARG A 8 3.16 -16.19 -16.24
C ARG A 8 4.20 -15.22 -15.66
N GLU A 9 4.11 -13.95 -16.03
CA GLU A 9 4.85 -12.91 -15.32
C GLU A 9 4.34 -12.92 -13.88
N GLY A 10 5.23 -13.21 -12.93
CA GLY A 10 4.89 -13.17 -11.51
C GLY A 10 4.39 -11.78 -11.11
N VAL A 11 3.43 -11.74 -10.18
CA VAL A 11 2.89 -10.50 -9.64
C VAL A 11 3.81 -10.01 -8.54
N GLU A 12 4.24 -8.75 -8.65
CA GLU A 12 5.11 -8.12 -7.66
C GLU A 12 4.29 -7.15 -6.79
N VAL A 13 4.31 -7.41 -5.48
CA VAL A 13 3.57 -6.63 -4.46
C VAL A 13 4.56 -6.05 -3.48
N HIS A 14 4.50 -4.75 -3.27
CA HIS A 14 5.29 -4.06 -2.23
C HIS A 14 4.39 -3.75 -1.05
N LEU A 15 4.59 -4.47 0.07
CA LEU A 15 3.93 -4.21 1.34
C LEU A 15 4.71 -3.13 2.11
N VAL A 16 4.05 -2.04 2.41
CA VAL A 16 4.62 -0.86 3.08
C VAL A 16 3.88 -0.61 4.38
N GLY A 17 4.59 -0.40 5.48
CA GLY A 17 3.95 -0.02 6.74
C GLY A 17 4.98 0.37 7.79
N PRO A 18 4.64 1.30 8.71
CA PRO A 18 5.55 1.78 9.75
C PRO A 18 5.94 0.68 10.75
N GLU A 19 5.13 -0.38 10.88
CA GLU A 19 5.36 -1.49 11.82
C GLU A 19 6.31 -2.59 11.26
N LEU A 20 6.76 -2.48 10.02
CA LEU A 20 7.62 -3.50 9.40
C LEU A 20 9.07 -3.37 9.90
N GLN A 21 9.55 -4.35 10.65
CA GLN A 21 10.85 -4.26 11.33
C GLN A 21 12.07 -4.49 10.42
N SER A 22 11.91 -5.10 9.24
CA SER A 22 13.02 -5.38 8.33
C SER A 22 12.60 -5.55 6.87
N ARG A 23 13.49 -5.17 5.94
CA ARG A 23 13.31 -5.46 4.52
C ARG A 23 13.40 -6.96 4.29
N SER A 24 12.40 -7.53 3.62
CA SER A 24 12.40 -8.94 3.26
C SER A 24 11.64 -9.16 1.97
N ALA A 25 11.97 -10.24 1.27
CA ALA A 25 11.22 -10.70 0.11
C ALA A 25 10.76 -12.14 0.35
N SER A 26 9.52 -12.44 -0.01
CA SER A 26 8.95 -13.77 0.07
C SER A 26 8.19 -14.09 -1.20
N VAL A 27 8.30 -15.33 -1.69
CA VAL A 27 7.56 -15.81 -2.87
C VAL A 27 6.46 -16.75 -2.42
N VAL A 28 5.21 -16.48 -2.83
CA VAL A 28 4.04 -17.30 -2.58
C VAL A 28 3.37 -17.61 -3.92
N GLY A 29 3.66 -18.78 -4.47
CA GLY A 29 3.24 -19.15 -5.82
C GLY A 29 3.83 -18.20 -6.86
N ASP A 30 2.96 -17.58 -7.67
CA ASP A 30 3.35 -16.62 -8.70
C ASP A 30 3.46 -15.18 -8.14
N VAL A 31 3.39 -14.98 -6.82
CA VAL A 31 3.44 -13.65 -6.19
C VAL A 31 4.75 -13.44 -5.42
N THR A 32 5.48 -12.39 -5.77
CA THR A 32 6.64 -11.92 -5.00
C THR A 32 6.21 -10.74 -4.13
N VAL A 33 6.37 -10.88 -2.81
CA VAL A 33 6.05 -9.83 -1.83
C VAL A 33 7.34 -9.25 -1.27
N HIS A 34 7.55 -7.96 -1.50
CA HIS A 34 8.61 -7.17 -0.89
C HIS A 34 8.03 -6.42 0.30
N ARG A 35 8.62 -6.58 1.49
CA ARG A 35 8.25 -5.83 2.70
C ARG A 35 9.24 -4.69 2.86
N CYS A 36 8.74 -3.45 2.88
CA CYS A 36 9.56 -2.24 2.96
C CYS A 36 9.14 -1.39 4.17
N GLN A 37 10.10 -0.74 4.81
CA GLN A 37 9.81 0.27 5.83
C GLN A 37 9.20 1.52 5.19
N ALA A 38 8.50 2.32 5.99
CA ALA A 38 7.77 3.52 5.57
C ALA A 38 8.67 4.69 5.09
N LEU A 39 9.91 4.46 4.69
CA LEU A 39 10.81 5.49 4.17
C LEU A 39 10.71 5.60 2.66
N TYR A 40 10.45 6.82 2.19
CA TYR A 40 10.30 7.24 0.78
C TYR A 40 11.27 6.60 -0.20
N GLU A 41 12.52 6.49 0.24
CA GLU A 41 13.67 6.11 -0.56
C GLU A 41 13.67 4.61 -0.91
N ASP A 42 12.87 3.80 -0.21
CA ASP A 42 12.73 2.35 -0.41
C ASP A 42 11.64 2.00 -1.43
N PHE A 43 10.77 2.97 -1.76
CA PHE A 43 9.59 2.78 -2.62
C PHE A 43 9.91 2.72 -4.10
N LEU A 44 11.10 3.18 -4.48
CA LEU A 44 11.53 3.27 -5.86
C LEU A 44 12.61 2.21 -6.07
N PRO A 45 12.26 0.98 -6.51
CA PRO A 45 13.30 0.12 -7.06
C PRO A 45 14.04 0.96 -8.11
N THR A 46 15.34 1.14 -7.90
CA THR A 46 16.27 1.76 -8.86
C THR A 46 16.43 0.90 -10.12
N GLY A 47 15.68 -0.22 -10.22
CA GLY A 47 15.64 -1.16 -11.32
C GLY A 47 14.49 -0.95 -12.32
N ALA A 48 14.56 -1.70 -13.42
CA ALA A 48 13.88 -1.43 -14.69
C ALA A 48 12.35 -1.68 -14.75
N LYS A 49 11.70 -2.26 -13.72
CA LYS A 49 10.25 -2.53 -13.73
C LYS A 49 9.58 -2.06 -12.43
N PRO A 50 8.52 -1.25 -12.49
CA PRO A 50 7.75 -0.87 -11.32
C PRO A 50 6.94 -2.06 -10.76
N PRO A 51 6.62 -2.07 -9.46
CA PRO A 51 5.76 -3.09 -8.88
C PRO A 51 4.36 -3.04 -9.50
N HIS A 52 3.68 -4.19 -9.49
CA HIS A 52 2.31 -4.27 -10.00
C HIS A 52 1.31 -3.67 -9.01
N VAL A 53 1.57 -3.81 -7.70
CA VAL A 53 0.74 -3.28 -6.62
C VAL A 53 1.62 -2.78 -5.48
N VAL A 54 1.29 -1.61 -4.94
CA VAL A 54 1.81 -1.12 -3.66
C VAL A 54 0.69 -1.19 -2.62
N LEU A 55 0.90 -1.98 -1.56
CA LEU A 55 -0.03 -2.16 -0.46
C LEU A 55 0.49 -1.44 0.78
N CYS A 56 -0.10 -0.29 1.10
CA CYS A 56 0.23 0.50 2.28
C CYS A 56 -0.65 0.05 3.46
N GLN A 57 -0.07 -0.76 4.34
CA GLN A 57 -0.67 -1.23 5.56
C GLN A 57 -0.56 -0.17 6.66
N HIS A 58 -1.71 0.27 7.20
CA HIS A 58 -1.77 1.22 8.32
C HIS A 58 -0.81 2.38 8.16
N CYS A 59 -0.92 3.05 7.02
CA CYS A 59 0.00 4.12 6.63
C CYS A 59 0.09 5.25 7.66
N GLY A 60 -0.91 5.44 8.53
CA GLY A 60 -0.85 6.46 9.57
C GLY A 60 -0.81 7.87 8.97
N LEU A 61 -1.36 8.06 7.76
CA LEU A 61 -1.42 9.34 7.03
C LEU A 61 -1.94 10.51 7.88
N HIS A 62 -2.75 10.21 8.87
CA HIS A 62 -3.36 11.20 9.75
C HIS A 62 -2.48 11.57 10.97
N ASP A 63 -1.43 10.80 11.29
CA ASP A 63 -0.41 11.18 12.27
C ASP A 63 0.48 12.29 11.70
N VAL A 64 0.62 13.39 12.43
CA VAL A 64 1.39 14.57 12.03
C VAL A 64 2.83 14.21 11.64
N LYS A 65 3.46 13.27 12.36
CA LYS A 65 4.85 12.89 12.09
C LYS A 65 5.00 12.11 10.79
N LEU A 66 4.06 11.24 10.48
CA LEU A 66 4.12 10.38 9.29
C LEU A 66 3.59 11.10 8.04
N ARG A 67 2.71 12.08 8.22
CA ARG A 67 2.03 12.77 7.12
C ARG A 67 2.99 13.48 6.17
N GLU A 68 4.05 14.09 6.69
CA GLU A 68 5.04 14.81 5.88
C GLU A 68 5.83 13.84 4.98
N ASP A 69 6.16 12.64 5.48
CA ASP A 69 6.86 11.59 4.73
C ASP A 69 6.00 10.99 3.61
N TRP A 70 4.68 10.93 3.83
CA TRP A 70 3.76 10.33 2.87
C TRP A 70 3.45 11.19 1.65
N ARG A 71 3.56 12.52 1.75
CA ARG A 71 3.29 13.40 0.60
C ARG A 71 4.17 13.06 -0.61
N PRO A 72 5.52 13.10 -0.51
CA PRO A 72 6.38 12.77 -1.65
C PRO A 72 6.17 11.33 -2.12
N ALA A 73 5.86 10.39 -1.21
CA ALA A 73 5.57 9.01 -1.55
C ALA A 73 4.34 8.87 -2.46
N LEU A 74 3.22 9.48 -2.07
CA LEU A 74 1.99 9.45 -2.86
C LEU A 74 2.16 10.19 -4.19
N GLU A 75 2.85 11.32 -4.22
CA GLU A 75 3.17 12.05 -5.47
C GLU A 75 4.02 11.20 -6.42
N ALA A 76 5.03 10.48 -5.91
CA ALA A 76 5.85 9.56 -6.71
C ALA A 76 5.05 8.37 -7.24
N MET A 77 4.18 7.77 -6.41
CA MET A 77 3.30 6.68 -6.84
C MET A 77 2.32 7.14 -7.92
N LEU A 78 1.80 8.37 -7.79
CA LEU A 78 0.89 8.96 -8.75
C LEU A 78 1.55 9.27 -10.08
N SER A 79 2.74 9.89 -10.06
CA SER A 79 3.48 10.23 -11.29
C SER A 79 3.98 9.01 -12.06
N ARG A 80 4.08 7.85 -11.41
CA ARG A 80 4.50 6.57 -12.02
C ARG A 80 3.33 5.67 -12.45
N GLY A 81 2.09 6.12 -12.29
CA GLY A 81 0.93 5.31 -12.67
C GLY A 81 0.72 4.04 -11.83
N LEU A 82 1.29 3.98 -10.62
CA LEU A 82 1.24 2.76 -9.79
C LEU A 82 -0.18 2.50 -9.30
N LEU A 83 -0.50 1.20 -9.14
CA LEU A 83 -1.71 0.78 -8.44
C LEU A 83 -1.42 0.71 -6.94
N VAL A 84 -2.10 1.56 -6.17
CA VAL A 84 -1.88 1.72 -4.72
C VAL A 84 -3.13 1.31 -3.96
N VAL A 85 -2.92 0.57 -2.88
CA VAL A 85 -3.95 0.17 -1.92
C VAL A 85 -3.56 0.69 -0.56
N LEU A 86 -4.32 1.65 -0.02
CA LEU A 86 -4.24 2.04 1.38
C LEU A 86 -5.24 1.21 2.18
N THR A 87 -4.80 0.69 3.31
CA THR A 87 -5.66 -0.02 4.27
C THR A 87 -5.80 0.80 5.55
N MET A 88 -6.99 0.73 6.16
CA MET A 88 -7.30 1.45 7.39
C MET A 88 -8.04 0.55 8.39
N TYR A 89 -7.84 0.87 9.67
CA TYR A 89 -8.37 0.15 10.82
C TYR A 89 -9.90 0.14 10.89
N ASP A 90 -10.49 1.32 10.74
CA ASP A 90 -11.92 1.53 10.92
C ASP A 90 -12.45 2.66 10.02
N HIS A 91 -13.74 2.93 10.16
CA HIS A 91 -14.43 3.96 9.39
C HIS A 91 -13.92 5.37 9.72
N ALA A 92 -13.52 5.63 10.98
CA ALA A 92 -13.05 6.93 11.40
C ALA A 92 -11.68 7.24 10.79
N GLU A 93 -10.77 6.26 10.76
CA GLU A 93 -9.49 6.36 10.06
C GLU A 93 -9.70 6.51 8.55
N TRP A 94 -10.62 5.77 7.95
CA TRP A 94 -10.96 5.94 6.53
C TRP A 94 -11.35 7.38 6.19
N MET A 95 -12.27 7.98 6.96
CA MET A 95 -12.68 9.37 6.77
C MET A 95 -11.50 10.35 6.91
N ARG A 96 -10.64 10.17 7.91
CA ARG A 96 -9.45 11.00 8.11
C ARG A 96 -8.43 10.84 6.98
N THR A 97 -8.26 9.63 6.45
CA THR A 97 -7.37 9.34 5.33
C THR A 97 -7.87 10.02 4.06
N LEU A 98 -9.18 9.92 3.76
CA LEU A 98 -9.77 10.64 2.64
C LEU A 98 -9.55 12.15 2.78
N TRP A 99 -9.93 12.74 3.92
CA TRP A 99 -9.72 14.16 4.16
C TRP A 99 -8.25 14.56 4.02
N THR A 100 -7.33 13.77 4.57
CA THR A 100 -5.89 14.06 4.46
C THR A 100 -5.42 14.05 3.00
N VAL A 101 -5.79 13.03 2.22
CA VAL A 101 -5.38 12.92 0.82
C VAL A 101 -5.93 14.08 -0.01
N TYR A 102 -7.22 14.40 0.15
CA TYR A 102 -7.87 15.43 -0.67
C TYR A 102 -7.59 16.85 -0.17
N GLU A 103 -7.78 17.13 1.12
CA GLU A 103 -7.76 18.50 1.63
C GLU A 103 -6.38 18.92 2.10
N TYR A 104 -5.69 18.07 2.84
CA TYR A 104 -4.38 18.44 3.39
C TYR A 104 -3.26 18.32 2.37
N LEU A 105 -3.17 17.16 1.69
CA LEU A 105 -2.12 16.88 0.72
C LEU A 105 -2.44 17.48 -0.66
N GLY A 106 -3.68 17.90 -0.90
CA GLY A 106 -4.10 18.44 -2.19
C GLY A 106 -4.05 17.44 -3.34
N LEU A 107 -3.98 16.14 -3.04
CA LEU A 107 -3.85 15.10 -4.06
C LEU A 107 -5.21 14.74 -4.64
N ARG A 108 -5.25 14.43 -5.94
CA ARG A 108 -6.46 14.01 -6.66
C ARG A 108 -6.19 12.71 -7.42
N PRO A 109 -5.98 11.60 -6.69
CA PRO A 109 -5.68 10.30 -7.30
C PRO A 109 -6.87 9.79 -8.14
N ASN A 110 -6.60 8.94 -9.14
CA ASN A 110 -7.67 8.28 -9.88
C ASN A 110 -8.23 7.11 -9.05
N VAL A 111 -9.34 7.34 -8.36
CA VAL A 111 -9.93 6.36 -7.44
C VAL A 111 -10.59 5.23 -8.21
N LEU A 112 -10.16 4.00 -7.92
CA LEU A 112 -10.76 2.79 -8.48
C LEU A 112 -11.77 2.15 -7.52
N PHE A 113 -11.51 2.24 -6.21
CA PHE A 113 -12.39 1.72 -5.18
C PHE A 113 -12.14 2.41 -3.85
N THR A 114 -13.20 2.66 -3.08
CA THR A 114 -13.07 3.02 -1.67
C THR A 114 -14.28 2.52 -0.89
N GLY A 115 -14.06 2.00 0.31
CA GLY A 115 -15.12 1.44 1.15
C GLY A 115 -14.63 0.33 2.06
N ARG A 116 -15.58 -0.46 2.56
CA ARG A 116 -15.26 -1.63 3.40
C ARG A 116 -14.43 -2.65 2.62
N ASN A 117 -13.43 -3.22 3.28
CA ASN A 117 -12.64 -4.31 2.74
C ASN A 117 -13.53 -5.55 2.58
N PRO A 118 -13.80 -6.02 1.35
CA PRO A 118 -14.68 -7.16 1.11
C PRO A 118 -14.09 -8.47 1.66
N TYR A 119 -12.78 -8.51 1.89
CA TYR A 119 -12.10 -9.67 2.47
C TYR A 119 -12.02 -9.62 3.99
N CYS A 120 -12.58 -8.58 4.63
CA CYS A 120 -12.66 -8.37 6.07
C CYS A 120 -11.47 -8.97 6.81
N SER A 121 -10.37 -8.23 6.98
CA SER A 121 -9.21 -8.74 7.75
C SER A 121 -9.59 -8.93 9.23
N LEU A 122 -10.22 -10.06 9.50
CA LEU A 122 -10.61 -10.59 10.78
C LEU A 122 -10.21 -12.06 10.73
N LYS A 123 -8.91 -12.32 10.80
CA LYS A 123 -8.43 -13.49 11.51
C LYS A 123 -7.57 -13.00 12.67
N PHE A 124 -8.25 -12.69 13.77
CA PHE A 124 -7.72 -12.77 15.12
C PHE A 124 -7.33 -14.22 15.41
N GLY A 125 -6.25 -14.68 14.80
CA GLY A 125 -5.41 -15.71 15.37
C GLY A 125 -4.23 -14.97 15.96
N VAL A 126 -4.26 -14.72 17.27
CA VAL A 126 -3.03 -14.47 18.03
C VAL A 126 -2.23 -15.76 17.91
N LEU A 127 -1.55 -15.94 16.78
CA LEU A 127 -0.41 -16.84 16.70
C LEU A 127 0.64 -16.12 17.52
N ALA A 128 0.94 -16.71 18.67
CA ALA A 128 1.98 -16.30 19.59
C ALA A 128 3.11 -15.56 18.84
N ASP A 129 3.26 -14.29 19.20
CA ASP A 129 4.50 -13.52 19.13
C ASP A 129 5.08 -13.16 17.75
N GLN A 130 4.42 -13.42 16.60
CA GLN A 130 5.08 -13.22 15.28
C GLN A 130 4.30 -12.52 14.15
N VAL A 131 3.07 -12.02 14.35
CA VAL A 131 2.37 -11.26 13.29
C VAL A 131 1.75 -9.98 13.86
N PRO A 132 2.07 -8.79 13.32
CA PRO A 132 1.48 -7.54 13.79
C PRO A 132 -0.04 -7.58 13.61
N PHE A 133 -0.74 -7.17 14.66
CA PHE A 133 -2.17 -6.93 14.68
C PHE A 133 -2.59 -6.12 13.44
N SER A 134 -3.42 -6.71 12.56
CA SER A 134 -3.81 -6.07 11.30
C SER A 134 -5.31 -6.09 11.13
N CYS A 135 -5.95 -4.99 11.52
CA CYS A 135 -7.40 -4.80 11.37
C CYS A 135 -7.72 -3.92 10.14
N ASN A 136 -7.29 -4.27 8.93
CA ASN A 136 -7.63 -3.61 7.65
C ASN A 136 -9.13 -3.67 7.24
N GLN A 137 -10.04 -3.07 8.00
CA GLN A 137 -11.48 -3.11 7.71
C GLN A 137 -11.91 -2.24 6.52
N TRP A 138 -11.12 -1.24 6.15
CA TRP A 138 -11.43 -0.30 5.06
C TRP A 138 -10.28 -0.21 4.07
N LEU A 139 -10.62 0.09 2.80
CA LEU A 139 -9.67 0.24 1.71
C LEU A 139 -9.87 1.56 0.95
N PHE A 140 -8.77 2.06 0.43
CA PHE A 140 -8.74 3.10 -0.59
C PHE A 140 -7.76 2.68 -1.70
N ILE A 141 -8.30 2.35 -2.88
CA ILE A 141 -7.56 1.89 -4.04
C ILE A 141 -7.59 2.96 -5.11
N PHE A 142 -6.40 3.34 -5.59
CA PHE A 142 -6.27 4.31 -6.66
C PHE A 142 -5.12 3.98 -7.59
N ARG A 143 -5.12 4.62 -8.76
CA ARG A 143 -4.02 4.58 -9.71
C ARG A 143 -3.47 5.97 -9.96
N GLY A 144 -2.16 6.06 -10.14
CA GLY A 144 -1.50 7.22 -10.73
C GLY A 144 -2.01 7.57 -12.13
N ARG A 145 -1.72 8.79 -12.59
CA ARG A 145 -2.09 9.26 -13.94
C ARG A 145 -0.91 9.18 -14.89
#